data_AF-A0A1S2GUB6-F1
#
_entry.id   AF-A0A1S2GUB6-F1
#
_cell.length_a   1.000
_cell.length_b   1.000
_cell.length_c   1.000
_cell.angle_alpha   90.00
_cell.angle_beta   90.00
_cell.angle_gamma   90.00
#
_symmetry.space_group_name_H-M   'P 1'
#
loop_
_entity.id
_entity.type
_entity.pdbx_description
1 polymer ?
#
loop_
_entity_poly.entity_id
_entity_poly.type
_entity_poly.pdbx_seq_one_letter_code
_entity_poly.pdbx_strand_id
1 'polypeptide(L)'
;MNPGAVQSTTDPYIRHPREIAAAVTLPAAAVALTAPGPPTVSSAGAAAITTACGALATRIALVRHLADPNAPEPRRIRPYDPIHEGPPLALRGSGPAPDAEALRVAGERCAATWRAWRAQGAPDDERIGVAGALALGAWCAWALGSGPRAEVRAQHALETDPHDPMAALVLRSVLADSAPAWHG
;
A
#
# COMPACT_ATOMS: atom_id res chain seq x y z
N MET A 1 30.06 -29.96 -0.61
CA MET A 1 30.49 -28.62 -0.17
C MET A 1 30.90 -27.88 -1.44
N ASN A 2 30.09 -26.93 -1.92
CA ASN A 2 30.37 -26.21 -3.19
C ASN A 2 31.03 -24.87 -2.88
N PRO A 3 32.33 -24.69 -3.20
CA PRO A 3 33.08 -23.45 -2.98
C PRO A 3 32.94 -22.53 -4.21
N GLY A 4 31.72 -22.06 -4.51
CA GLY A 4 31.45 -21.34 -5.77
C GLY A 4 30.35 -20.29 -5.72
N ALA A 5 29.83 -19.91 -4.55
CA ALA A 5 29.00 -18.72 -4.44
C ALA A 5 29.90 -17.49 -4.40
N VAL A 6 30.40 -17.09 -5.58
CA VAL A 6 31.01 -15.78 -5.80
C VAL A 6 29.98 -14.74 -5.37
N GLN A 7 30.19 -14.17 -4.19
CA GLN A 7 29.50 -12.96 -3.76
C GLN A 7 29.98 -11.82 -4.68
N SER A 8 29.25 -11.60 -5.78
CA SER A 8 29.43 -10.39 -6.58
C SER A 8 28.81 -9.23 -5.80
N THR A 9 29.60 -8.59 -4.95
CA THR A 9 29.18 -7.48 -4.06
C THR A 9 29.10 -6.13 -4.78
N THR A 10 29.12 -6.10 -6.12
CA THR A 10 29.34 -4.88 -6.91
C THR A 10 28.38 -4.70 -8.08
N ASP A 11 27.24 -5.38 -8.09
CA ASP A 11 26.18 -5.10 -9.05
C ASP A 11 25.08 -4.22 -8.41
N PRO A 12 24.84 -2.98 -8.87
CA PRO A 12 23.76 -2.13 -8.36
C PRO A 12 22.36 -2.76 -8.56
N TYR A 13 22.19 -3.69 -9.51
CA TYR A 13 20.93 -4.40 -9.74
C TYR A 13 20.61 -5.44 -8.66
N ILE A 14 21.61 -5.88 -7.88
CA ILE A 14 21.42 -6.83 -6.76
C ILE A 14 20.96 -6.11 -5.48
N ARG A 15 21.06 -4.77 -5.40
CA ARG A 15 20.76 -4.00 -4.17
C ARG A 15 19.26 -3.77 -3.90
N HIS A 16 18.41 -3.78 -4.92
CA HIS A 16 16.99 -3.41 -4.80
C HIS A 16 16.00 -4.46 -5.34
N PRO A 17 16.14 -5.75 -5.02
CA PRO A 17 15.26 -6.79 -5.57
C PRO A 17 13.79 -6.56 -5.16
N ARG A 18 13.56 -5.97 -3.98
CA ARG A 18 12.21 -5.72 -3.45
C ARG A 18 11.52 -4.57 -4.15
N GLU A 19 12.24 -3.48 -4.41
CA GLU A 19 11.69 -2.30 -5.09
C GLU A 19 11.39 -2.61 -6.57
N ILE A 20 12.24 -3.40 -7.23
CA ILE A 20 12.00 -3.89 -8.57
C ILE A 20 10.76 -4.80 -8.59
N ALA A 21 10.68 -5.79 -7.67
CA ALA A 21 9.52 -6.66 -7.56
C ALA A 21 8.24 -5.85 -7.31
N ALA A 22 8.26 -4.91 -6.37
CA ALA A 22 7.14 -4.04 -6.08
C ALA A 22 6.70 -3.24 -7.31
N ALA A 23 7.66 -2.66 -8.06
CA ALA A 23 7.37 -1.90 -9.27
C ALA A 23 6.75 -2.74 -10.39
N VAL A 24 7.27 -3.95 -10.62
CA VAL A 24 6.75 -4.88 -11.63
C VAL A 24 5.35 -5.37 -11.26
N THR A 25 5.09 -5.59 -9.97
CA THR A 25 3.82 -6.14 -9.47
C THR A 25 2.75 -5.07 -9.25
N LEU A 26 3.12 -3.80 -9.17
CA LEU A 26 2.21 -2.66 -8.94
C LEU A 26 0.92 -2.69 -9.80
N PRO A 27 0.97 -2.94 -11.13
CA PRO A 27 -0.24 -2.98 -11.93
C PRO A 27 -1.19 -4.13 -11.53
N ALA A 28 -0.64 -5.29 -11.16
CA ALA A 28 -1.44 -6.42 -10.69
C ALA A 28 -2.06 -6.14 -9.31
N ALA A 29 -1.33 -5.46 -8.43
CA ALA A 29 -1.85 -5.02 -7.14
C ALA A 29 -3.01 -4.04 -7.30
N ALA A 30 -2.87 -3.07 -8.20
CA ALA A 30 -3.94 -2.12 -8.48
C ALA A 30 -5.20 -2.80 -9.04
N VAL A 31 -5.04 -3.75 -9.97
CA VAL A 31 -6.15 -4.59 -10.46
C VAL A 31 -6.80 -5.33 -9.30
N ALA A 32 -6.02 -5.95 -8.41
CA ALA A 32 -6.55 -6.69 -7.27
C ALA A 32 -7.30 -5.78 -6.29
N LEU A 33 -6.86 -4.54 -6.11
CA LEU A 33 -7.50 -3.58 -5.21
C LEU A 33 -8.80 -3.02 -5.78
N THR A 34 -8.88 -2.79 -7.10
CA THR A 34 -10.05 -2.14 -7.74
C THR A 34 -10.97 -3.10 -8.48
N ALA A 35 -10.66 -4.41 -8.54
CA ALA A 35 -11.53 -5.41 -9.17
C ALA A 35 -12.96 -5.34 -8.61
N PRO A 36 -14.00 -5.44 -9.46
CA PRO A 36 -15.38 -5.40 -9.00
C PRO A 36 -15.70 -6.62 -8.12
N GLY A 37 -16.66 -6.46 -7.21
CA GLY A 37 -17.17 -7.54 -6.37
C GLY A 37 -16.73 -7.46 -4.90
N PRO A 38 -16.93 -8.54 -4.13
CA PRO A 38 -16.72 -8.52 -2.69
C PRO A 38 -15.27 -8.23 -2.31
N PRO A 39 -15.01 -7.81 -1.07
CA PRO A 39 -13.67 -7.50 -0.57
C PRO A 39 -12.81 -8.76 -0.30
N THR A 40 -13.14 -9.89 -0.94
CA THR A 40 -12.30 -11.08 -0.93
C THR A 40 -11.09 -10.86 -1.83
N VAL A 41 -9.96 -11.45 -1.44
CA VAL A 41 -8.73 -11.40 -2.23
C VAL A 41 -8.30 -12.83 -2.53
N SER A 42 -7.98 -13.10 -3.80
CA SER A 42 -7.35 -14.37 -4.17
C SER A 42 -5.93 -14.42 -3.62
N SER A 43 -5.34 -15.62 -3.49
CA SER A 43 -3.94 -15.74 -3.04
C SER A 43 -2.97 -14.97 -3.95
N ALA A 44 -3.21 -14.98 -5.27
CA ALA A 44 -2.42 -14.21 -6.22
C ALA A 44 -2.60 -12.69 -6.05
N GLY A 45 -3.84 -12.24 -5.78
CA GLY A 45 -4.12 -10.83 -5.48
C GLY A 45 -3.46 -10.38 -4.17
N ALA A 46 -3.49 -11.22 -3.14
CA ALA A 46 -2.84 -10.94 -1.86
C ALA A 46 -1.32 -10.81 -2.04
N ALA A 47 -0.69 -11.77 -2.73
CA ALA A 47 0.74 -11.72 -3.05
C ALA A 47 1.10 -10.48 -3.88
N ALA A 48 0.23 -10.09 -4.81
CA ALA A 48 0.45 -8.87 -5.59
C ALA A 48 0.41 -7.62 -4.71
N ILE A 49 -0.60 -7.52 -3.84
CA ILE A 49 -0.77 -6.40 -2.91
C ILE A 49 0.42 -6.32 -1.94
N THR A 50 0.81 -7.42 -1.29
CA THR A 50 1.95 -7.41 -0.34
C THR A 50 3.26 -7.04 -1.04
N THR A 51 3.53 -7.64 -2.20
CA THR A 51 4.75 -7.36 -2.97
C THR A 51 4.80 -5.89 -3.38
N ALA A 52 3.73 -5.36 -3.97
CA ALA A 52 3.66 -3.97 -4.36
C ALA A 52 3.78 -3.04 -3.15
N CYS A 53 3.15 -3.36 -2.02
CA CYS A 53 3.20 -2.51 -0.83
C CYS A 53 4.54 -2.56 -0.07
N GLY A 54 5.46 -3.45 -0.46
CA GLY A 54 6.80 -3.52 0.11
C GLY A 54 7.67 -2.29 -0.15
N ALA A 55 7.35 -1.50 -1.19
CA ALA A 55 8.02 -0.24 -1.48
C ALA A 55 7.10 0.96 -1.17
N LEU A 56 7.67 2.09 -0.76
CA LEU A 56 6.88 3.30 -0.49
C LEU A 56 6.41 3.98 -1.79
N ALA A 57 7.27 4.04 -2.80
CA ALA A 57 6.96 4.66 -4.09
C ALA A 57 5.72 4.06 -4.78
N THR A 58 5.57 2.75 -4.70
CA THR A 58 4.41 2.01 -5.23
C THR A 58 3.16 2.26 -4.39
N ARG A 59 3.27 2.38 -3.06
CA ARG A 59 2.14 2.77 -2.19
C ARG A 59 1.65 4.19 -2.49
N ILE A 60 2.55 5.13 -2.71
CA ILE A 60 2.19 6.50 -3.12
C ILE A 60 1.50 6.48 -4.50
N ALA A 61 1.96 5.65 -5.43
CA ALA A 61 1.28 5.45 -6.70
C ALA A 61 -0.13 4.85 -6.55
N LEU A 62 -0.31 3.88 -5.63
CA LEU A 62 -1.63 3.32 -5.32
C LEU A 62 -2.56 4.35 -4.67
N VAL A 63 -2.06 5.19 -3.76
CA VAL A 63 -2.82 6.33 -3.19
C VAL A 63 -3.30 7.26 -4.31
N ARG A 64 -2.40 7.65 -5.22
CA ARG A 64 -2.77 8.49 -6.38
C ARG A 64 -3.85 7.82 -7.23
N HIS A 65 -3.69 6.53 -7.54
CA HIS A 65 -4.64 5.77 -8.34
C HIS A 65 -6.01 5.64 -7.67
N LEU A 66 -6.05 5.33 -6.37
CA LEU A 66 -7.30 5.13 -5.64
C LEU A 66 -8.03 6.44 -5.36
N ALA A 67 -7.30 7.55 -5.27
CA ALA A 67 -7.88 8.86 -4.99
C ALA A 67 -8.39 9.59 -6.26
N ASP A 68 -7.95 9.18 -7.45
CA ASP A 68 -8.33 9.83 -8.70
C ASP A 68 -9.63 9.20 -9.26
N PRO A 69 -10.76 9.93 -9.32
CA PRO A 69 -12.00 9.40 -9.88
C PRO A 69 -11.89 9.09 -11.39
N ASN A 70 -10.89 9.67 -12.07
CA ASN A 70 -10.60 9.42 -13.48
C ASN A 70 -9.30 8.64 -13.67
N ALA A 71 -8.92 7.84 -12.67
CA ALA A 71 -7.65 7.17 -12.63
C ALA A 71 -7.36 6.40 -13.93
N PRO A 72 -6.10 6.41 -14.41
CA PRO A 72 -5.69 5.58 -15.53
C PRO A 72 -6.01 4.09 -15.27
N GLU A 73 -6.20 3.35 -16.36
CA GLU A 73 -6.35 1.90 -16.32
C GLU A 73 -5.31 1.27 -15.37
N PRO A 74 -5.71 0.40 -14.40
CA PRO A 74 -4.81 -0.12 -13.37
C PRO A 74 -3.52 -0.75 -13.92
N ARG A 75 -3.58 -1.33 -15.13
CA ARG A 75 -2.45 -1.94 -15.84
C ARG A 75 -1.36 -0.95 -16.25
N ARG A 76 -1.67 0.35 -16.27
CA ARG A 76 -0.78 1.43 -16.75
C ARG A 76 -0.10 2.18 -15.62
N ILE A 77 -0.42 1.89 -14.36
CA ILE A 77 0.18 2.57 -13.22
C ILE A 77 1.70 2.35 -13.20
N ARG A 78 2.41 3.38 -12.76
CA ARG A 78 3.86 3.38 -12.55
C ARG A 78 4.17 3.81 -11.11
N PRO A 79 5.29 3.34 -10.53
CA PRO A 79 5.74 3.81 -9.24
C PRO A 79 5.89 5.33 -9.21
N TYR A 80 5.67 5.93 -8.04
CA TYR A 80 5.91 7.35 -7.83
C TYR A 80 7.40 7.69 -7.99
N ASP A 81 7.72 8.72 -8.76
CA ASP A 81 9.07 9.23 -8.93
C ASP A 81 9.26 10.54 -8.14
N PRO A 82 9.93 10.52 -6.97
CA PRO A 82 10.09 11.70 -6.13
C PRO A 82 11.00 12.78 -6.74
N ILE A 83 11.79 12.46 -7.77
CA ILE A 83 12.69 13.43 -8.40
C ILE A 83 11.89 14.36 -9.33
N HIS A 84 10.91 13.80 -10.03
CA HIS A 84 10.17 14.49 -11.08
C HIS A 84 8.70 14.78 -10.71
N GLU A 85 8.16 14.13 -9.69
CA GLU A 85 6.77 14.26 -9.25
C GLU A 85 6.66 14.84 -7.84
N GLY A 86 5.76 15.81 -7.65
CA GLY A 86 5.40 16.29 -6.31
C GLY A 86 4.57 15.26 -5.52
N PRO A 87 4.59 15.30 -4.18
CA PRO A 87 3.79 14.38 -3.37
C PRO A 87 2.30 14.58 -3.68
N PRO A 88 1.52 13.50 -3.92
CA PRO A 88 0.13 13.63 -4.31
C PRO A 88 -0.70 14.27 -3.18
N LEU A 89 -1.56 15.23 -3.54
CA LEU A 89 -2.47 15.92 -2.62
C LEU A 89 -3.36 14.95 -1.83
N ALA A 90 -3.67 13.80 -2.43
CA ALA A 90 -4.42 12.71 -1.81
C ALA A 90 -3.79 12.16 -0.52
N LEU A 91 -2.46 12.28 -0.33
CA LEU A 91 -1.82 11.93 0.95
C LEU A 91 -2.25 12.85 2.09
N ARG A 92 -2.72 14.06 1.77
CA ARG A 92 -3.24 15.07 2.70
C ARG A 92 -4.76 15.15 2.68
N GLY A 93 -5.42 14.25 1.97
CA GLY A 93 -6.88 14.19 1.95
C GLY A 93 -7.48 15.34 1.13
N SER A 94 -6.73 15.87 0.16
CA SER A 94 -7.16 17.00 -0.67
C SER A 94 -7.16 16.61 -2.15
N GLY A 95 -8.07 17.21 -2.91
CA GLY A 95 -8.29 16.90 -4.32
C GLY A 95 -9.75 16.53 -4.59
N PRO A 96 -10.06 16.07 -5.82
CA PRO A 96 -11.39 15.60 -6.17
C PRO A 96 -11.87 14.51 -5.22
N ALA A 97 -13.18 14.47 -4.97
CA ALA A 97 -13.79 13.39 -4.20
C ALA A 97 -13.51 12.02 -4.88
N PRO A 98 -12.86 11.08 -4.17
CA PRO A 98 -12.62 9.75 -4.69
C PRO A 98 -13.89 8.91 -4.69
N ASP A 99 -13.89 7.81 -5.43
CA ASP A 99 -14.93 6.79 -5.33
C ASP A 99 -14.86 6.12 -3.94
N ALA A 100 -15.85 6.43 -3.11
CA ALA A 100 -15.91 5.95 -1.74
C ALA A 100 -16.04 4.42 -1.65
N GLU A 101 -16.75 3.80 -2.59
CA GLU A 101 -16.94 2.35 -2.60
C GLU A 101 -15.64 1.66 -3.03
N ALA A 102 -14.97 2.18 -4.07
CA ALA A 102 -13.66 1.67 -4.48
C ALA A 102 -12.62 1.76 -3.35
N LEU A 103 -12.57 2.89 -2.64
CA LEU A 103 -11.70 3.04 -1.47
C LEU A 103 -12.04 2.07 -0.34
N ARG A 104 -13.33 1.88 -0.07
CA ARG A 104 -13.80 0.94 0.96
C ARG A 104 -13.36 -0.48 0.62
N VAL A 105 -13.60 -0.93 -0.61
CA VAL A 105 -13.21 -2.26 -1.09
C VAL A 105 -11.70 -2.45 -1.04
N ALA A 106 -10.92 -1.48 -1.54
CA ALA A 106 -9.46 -1.53 -1.48
C ALA A 106 -8.95 -1.64 -0.04
N GLY A 107 -9.50 -0.83 0.88
CA GLY A 107 -9.15 -0.86 2.30
C GLY A 107 -9.45 -2.20 2.97
N GLU A 108 -10.60 -2.81 2.68
CA GLU A 108 -10.96 -4.14 3.19
C GLU A 108 -10.07 -5.24 2.63
N ARG A 109 -9.70 -5.18 1.35
CA ARG A 109 -8.76 -6.13 0.72
C ARG A 109 -7.37 -6.06 1.36
N CYS A 110 -6.85 -4.86 1.59
CA CYS A 110 -5.62 -4.65 2.35
C CYS A 110 -5.67 -5.28 3.75
N ALA A 111 -6.77 -5.06 4.49
CA ALA A 111 -6.96 -5.65 5.81
C ALA A 111 -7.14 -7.18 5.77
N ALA A 112 -7.76 -7.72 4.71
CA ALA A 112 -7.89 -9.16 4.50
C ALA A 112 -6.52 -9.82 4.24
N THR A 113 -5.67 -9.19 3.43
CA THR A 113 -4.28 -9.62 3.20
C THR A 113 -3.50 -9.74 4.50
N TRP A 114 -3.56 -8.73 5.37
CA TRP A 114 -2.89 -8.77 6.68
C TRP A 114 -3.45 -9.88 7.59
N ARG A 115 -4.77 -10.04 7.65
CA ARG A 115 -5.40 -11.11 8.46
C ARG A 115 -4.99 -12.50 7.98
N ALA A 116 -4.92 -12.71 6.67
CA ALA A 116 -4.47 -13.97 6.09
C ALA A 116 -3.00 -14.28 6.42
N TRP A 117 -2.12 -13.27 6.38
CA TRP A 117 -0.72 -13.42 6.80
C TRP A 117 -0.59 -13.75 8.29
N ARG A 118 -1.35 -13.07 9.17
CA ARG A 118 -1.40 -13.38 10.60
C ARG A 118 -1.85 -14.82 10.87
N ALA A 119 -2.87 -15.29 10.15
CA ALA A 119 -3.39 -16.65 10.30
C ALA A 119 -2.37 -17.74 9.90
N GLN A 120 -1.39 -17.40 9.06
CA GLN A 120 -0.31 -18.30 8.66
C GLN A 120 0.88 -18.34 9.64
N GLY A 121 0.81 -17.59 10.74
CA GLY A 121 1.89 -17.52 11.74
C GLY A 121 2.87 -16.37 11.54
N ALA A 122 2.54 -15.39 10.69
CA ALA A 122 3.29 -14.14 10.53
C ALA A 122 4.77 -14.30 10.11
N PRO A 123 5.06 -14.90 8.93
CA PRO A 123 6.43 -15.05 8.44
C PRO A 123 7.12 -13.67 8.22
N ASP A 124 8.40 -13.59 8.58
CA ASP A 124 9.17 -12.35 8.63
C ASP A 124 9.50 -11.74 7.25
N ASP A 125 9.61 -12.55 6.21
CA ASP A 125 10.01 -12.14 4.86
C ASP A 125 8.96 -11.26 4.16
N GLU A 126 7.69 -11.44 4.51
CA GLU A 126 6.56 -10.67 3.97
C GLU A 126 6.16 -9.47 4.85
N ARG A 127 6.75 -9.33 6.04
CA ARG A 127 6.35 -8.38 7.09
C ARG A 127 6.21 -6.94 6.59
N ILE A 128 7.21 -6.45 5.84
CA ILE A 128 7.22 -5.07 5.29
C ILE A 128 6.06 -4.87 4.31
N GLY A 129 5.86 -5.82 3.39
CA GLY A 129 4.79 -5.74 2.38
C GLY A 129 3.39 -5.80 3.00
N VAL A 130 3.23 -6.65 4.01
CA VAL A 130 1.97 -6.80 4.74
C VAL A 130 1.67 -5.59 5.64
N ALA A 131 2.68 -5.05 6.34
CA ALA A 131 2.56 -3.78 7.07
C ALA A 131 2.19 -2.64 6.11
N GLY A 132 2.88 -2.54 4.97
CA GLY A 132 2.61 -1.54 3.94
C GLY A 132 1.20 -1.65 3.36
N ALA A 133 0.70 -2.88 3.15
CA ALA A 133 -0.67 -3.11 2.68
C ALA A 133 -1.68 -2.65 3.74
N LEU A 134 -1.48 -3.00 5.01
CA LEU A 134 -2.34 -2.56 6.09
C LEU A 134 -2.29 -1.03 6.28
N ALA A 135 -1.12 -0.41 6.11
CA ALA A 135 -0.94 1.04 6.13
C ALA A 135 -1.74 1.73 5.00
N LEU A 136 -1.74 1.16 3.79
CA LEU A 136 -2.61 1.62 2.70
C LEU A 136 -4.08 1.45 3.07
N GLY A 137 -4.46 0.34 3.71
CA GLY A 137 -5.81 0.13 4.22
C GLY A 137 -6.23 1.09 5.34
N ALA A 138 -5.26 1.55 6.14
CA ALA A 138 -5.45 2.61 7.13
C ALA A 138 -5.69 3.96 6.45
N TRP A 139 -4.89 4.28 5.42
CA TRP A 139 -5.11 5.48 4.59
C TRP A 139 -6.49 5.47 3.93
N CYS A 140 -6.95 4.35 3.37
CA CYS A 140 -8.30 4.25 2.80
C CYS A 140 -9.40 4.54 3.85
N ALA A 141 -9.25 4.00 5.07
CA ALA A 141 -10.20 4.27 6.15
C ALA A 141 -10.20 5.75 6.56
N TRP A 142 -9.02 6.36 6.64
CA TRP A 142 -8.87 7.78 6.96
C TRP A 142 -9.46 8.67 5.85
N ALA A 143 -9.18 8.35 4.58
CA ALA A 143 -9.72 9.04 3.41
C ALA A 143 -11.25 9.02 3.34
N LEU A 144 -11.88 7.99 3.91
CA LEU A 144 -13.33 7.85 4.06
C LEU A 144 -13.88 8.53 5.33
N GLY A 145 -13.05 9.23 6.10
CA GLY A 145 -13.44 9.89 7.35
C GLY A 145 -13.58 8.94 8.55
N SER A 146 -13.15 7.68 8.45
CA SER A 146 -13.23 6.72 9.56
C SER A 146 -11.95 6.74 10.41
N GLY A 147 -11.85 7.73 11.30
CA GLY A 147 -10.74 7.88 12.26
C GLY A 147 -10.44 6.60 13.06
N PRO A 148 -11.42 6.01 13.77
CA PRO A 148 -11.18 4.81 14.57
C PRO A 148 -10.67 3.60 13.77
N ARG A 149 -11.17 3.38 12.55
CA ARG A 149 -10.67 2.27 11.70
C ARG A 149 -9.28 2.56 11.17
N ALA A 150 -9.00 3.81 10.82
CA ALA A 150 -7.68 4.22 10.37
C ALA A 150 -6.64 4.05 11.47
N GLU A 151 -6.96 4.47 12.69
CA GLU A 151 -6.10 4.32 13.86
C GLU A 151 -5.74 2.86 14.12
N VAL A 152 -6.74 1.98 14.25
CA VAL A 152 -6.52 0.56 14.54
C VAL A 152 -5.66 -0.11 13.46
N ARG A 153 -5.92 0.19 12.18
CA ARG A 153 -5.11 -0.36 11.08
C ARG A 153 -3.68 0.18 11.10
N ALA A 154 -3.50 1.47 11.37
CA ALA A 154 -2.18 2.08 11.43
C ALA A 154 -1.35 1.54 12.62
N GLN A 155 -1.97 1.35 13.79
CA GLN A 155 -1.33 0.75 14.96
C GLN A 155 -0.87 -0.69 14.65
N HIS A 156 -1.74 -1.54 14.11
CA HIS A 156 -1.35 -2.90 13.72
C HIS A 156 -0.30 -2.94 12.61
N ALA A 157 -0.29 -1.96 11.69
CA ALA A 157 0.77 -1.83 10.70
C ALA A 157 2.12 -1.50 11.37
N LEU A 158 2.14 -0.61 12.36
CA LEU A 158 3.34 -0.26 13.14
C LEU A 158 3.80 -1.38 14.08
N GLU A 159 2.88 -2.18 14.63
CA GLU A 159 3.22 -3.40 15.36
C GLU A 159 3.87 -4.44 14.44
N THR A 160 3.47 -4.45 13.16
CA THR A 160 4.03 -5.35 12.14
C THR A 160 5.38 -4.84 11.65
N ASP A 161 5.51 -3.54 11.34
CA ASP A 161 6.76 -2.87 11.00
C ASP A 161 6.82 -1.48 11.66
N PRO A 162 7.59 -1.31 12.76
CA PRO A 162 7.68 -0.03 13.49
C PRO A 162 8.21 1.14 12.66
N HIS A 163 8.81 0.86 11.50
CA HIS A 163 9.39 1.86 10.62
C HIS A 163 8.49 2.23 9.43
N ASP A 164 7.24 1.73 9.37
CA ASP A 164 6.37 2.03 8.23
C ASP A 164 5.97 3.53 8.19
N PRO A 165 6.41 4.28 7.17
CA PRO A 165 6.21 5.73 7.16
C PRO A 165 4.76 6.14 6.84
N MET A 166 4.03 5.31 6.10
CA MET A 166 2.64 5.58 5.75
C MET A 166 1.72 5.33 6.94
N ALA A 167 1.94 4.24 7.68
CA ALA A 167 1.21 3.96 8.91
C ALA A 167 1.44 5.07 9.95
N ALA A 168 2.69 5.49 10.13
CA ALA A 168 3.04 6.60 11.02
C ALA A 168 2.39 7.93 10.59
N LEU A 169 2.32 8.20 9.27
CA LEU A 169 1.62 9.36 8.74
C LEU A 169 0.13 9.32 9.08
N VAL A 170 -0.56 8.22 8.75
CA VAL A 170 -2.01 8.08 8.98
C VAL A 170 -2.32 8.19 10.47
N LEU A 171 -1.56 7.51 11.34
CA LEU A 171 -1.76 7.59 12.78
C LEU A 171 -1.62 9.03 13.29
N ARG A 172 -0.59 9.75 12.85
CA ARG A 172 -0.43 11.17 13.22
C ARG A 172 -1.58 12.04 12.71
N SER A 173 -2.07 11.81 11.49
CA SER A 173 -3.22 12.55 10.95
C SER A 173 -4.46 12.33 11.80
N VAL A 174 -4.74 11.08 12.22
CA VAL A 174 -5.89 10.78 13.09
C VAL A 174 -5.73 11.41 14.47
N LEU A 175 -4.56 11.28 15.09
CA LEU A 175 -4.29 11.85 16.42
C LEU A 175 -4.31 13.38 16.43
N ALA A 176 -4.01 14.01 15.28
CA ALA A 176 -4.11 15.46 15.10
C ALA A 176 -5.51 15.94 14.72
N ASP A 177 -6.51 15.05 14.68
CA ASP A 177 -7.88 15.32 14.21
C ASP A 177 -7.92 15.92 12.79
N SER A 178 -6.94 15.56 11.96
CA SER A 178 -6.85 16.00 10.58
C SER A 178 -7.76 15.13 9.72
N ALA A 179 -8.94 15.63 9.39
CA ALA A 179 -9.87 14.99 8.45
C ALA A 179 -9.50 15.27 6.99
N PRO A 180 -9.83 14.35 6.05
CA PRO A 180 -9.75 14.68 4.63
C PRO A 180 -10.76 15.78 4.25
N ALA A 181 -10.35 16.64 3.32
CA ALA A 181 -11.12 17.74 2.77
C ALA A 181 -11.19 17.63 1.23
N TRP A 182 -11.88 16.60 0.76
CA TRP A 182 -12.11 16.39 -0.67
C TRP A 182 -13.08 17.43 -1.24
N HIS A 183 -12.90 17.83 -2.49
CA HIS A 183 -13.83 18.73 -3.18
C HIS A 183 -14.67 17.96 -4.21
N GLY A 184 -15.98 18.17 -4.18
CA GLY A 184 -16.95 17.61 -5.11
C GLY A 184 -17.45 18.65 -6.11
#